data_AF-A0A1M6ZPL2-F1
#
_entry.id   AF-A0A1M6ZPL2-F1
#
_cell.length_a   1.000
_cell.length_b   1.000
_cell.length_c   1.000
_cell.angle_alpha   90.00
_cell.angle_beta   90.00
_cell.angle_gamma   90.00
#
_symmetry.space_group_name_H-M   'P 1'
#
loop_
_entity.id
_entity.type
_entity.pdbx_description
1 polymer ?
#
loop_
_entity_poly.entity_id
_entity_poly.type
_entity_poly.pdbx_seq_one_letter_code
_entity_poly.pdbx_strand_id
1 'polypeptide(L)'
;MIQKFLLFAVLSGLFISCKDTLKTEKDAVNSDTTEQKAKSTNEIATADSSKTFQDVYFIKSKKIPVTDQLAKFIEEKIENVEAIDFTGDNIPDYICQAKVDSLGIGNEYWVSSDYKTIRKAKHYTDGFYYRWFINLDSDPEPEMFEAVGDEEGANYTITDLNLLTGKISTLLYINPVIIENQKKYWGYPWDIKNIKARTNGTVTELFCSLNHQIIRDGNEENDPKSQKQMPVLFFTGHHTQESGHETIKKEQWLTLKEIIKQTKR
;
A
#
# COMPACT_ATOMS: atom_id res chain seq x y z
N MET A 1 32.69 -49.97 -12.56
CA MET A 1 31.60 -48.97 -12.76
C MET A 1 30.85 -48.91 -11.44
N ILE A 2 30.75 -47.84 -10.65
CA ILE A 2 30.89 -46.38 -10.81
C ILE A 2 31.31 -45.90 -9.40
N GLN A 3 32.52 -45.40 -9.19
CA GLN A 3 32.94 -43.99 -9.27
C GLN A 3 32.44 -43.11 -8.09
N LYS A 4 33.38 -42.88 -7.16
CA LYS A 4 33.65 -41.70 -6.32
C LYS A 4 32.53 -40.68 -6.11
N PHE A 5 32.23 -40.38 -4.84
CA PHE A 5 32.03 -39.00 -4.40
C PHE A 5 32.73 -38.78 -3.06
N LEU A 6 33.89 -38.11 -3.14
CA LEU A 6 34.41 -37.26 -2.08
C LEU A 6 33.55 -36.00 -2.09
N LEU A 7 32.99 -35.59 -0.95
CA LEU A 7 32.58 -34.20 -0.78
C LEU A 7 33.13 -33.64 0.52
N PHE A 8 33.78 -32.50 0.33
CA PHE A 8 34.43 -31.60 1.25
C PHE A 8 33.59 -31.27 2.49
N ALA A 9 34.22 -31.37 3.67
CA ALA A 9 33.75 -30.75 4.89
C ALA A 9 34.81 -29.74 5.37
N VAL A 10 34.68 -28.46 4.99
CA VAL A 10 35.32 -27.32 5.67
C VAL A 10 34.50 -26.06 5.37
N LEU A 11 33.86 -25.47 6.39
CA LEU A 11 34.05 -24.07 6.82
C LEU A 11 33.02 -23.74 7.92
N SER A 12 33.36 -24.07 9.17
CA SER A 12 32.77 -23.43 10.35
C SER A 12 33.55 -22.13 10.60
N GLY A 13 33.06 -21.03 10.03
CA GLY A 13 33.52 -19.68 10.33
C GLY A 13 33.09 -19.26 11.74
N LEU A 14 34.08 -18.93 12.55
CA LEU A 14 34.00 -18.50 13.94
C LEU A 14 33.16 -17.22 14.11
N PHE A 15 32.08 -17.31 14.89
CA PHE A 15 31.51 -16.14 15.55
C PHE A 15 32.43 -15.74 16.71
N ILE A 16 33.25 -14.72 16.48
CA ILE A 16 33.85 -13.92 17.56
C ILE A 16 33.24 -12.54 17.45
N SER A 17 32.17 -12.29 18.21
CA SER A 17 31.73 -10.94 18.51
C SER A 17 31.86 -10.75 20.02
N CYS A 18 32.97 -10.13 20.42
CA CYS A 18 33.17 -9.65 21.77
C CYS A 18 32.16 -8.54 22.06
N LYS A 19 31.16 -8.84 22.90
CA LYS A 19 30.48 -7.83 23.72
C LYS A 19 31.21 -7.72 25.06
N ASP A 20 31.02 -6.54 25.65
CA ASP A 20 31.41 -6.11 26.99
C ASP A 20 32.79 -5.45 27.12
N THR A 21 32.79 -4.13 27.02
CA THR A 21 33.42 -3.32 28.06
C THR A 21 32.62 -2.05 28.31
N LEU A 22 32.04 -2.02 29.51
CA LEU A 22 31.41 -0.88 30.17
C LEU A 22 32.48 0.00 30.87
N LYS A 23 32.11 1.26 31.09
CA LYS A 23 32.77 2.37 31.84
C LYS A 23 33.54 3.34 30.92
N THR A 24 33.35 4.67 31.02
CA THR A 24 33.14 5.49 32.23
C THR A 24 32.53 6.84 31.87
N GLU A 25 31.76 7.41 32.80
CA GLU A 25 31.27 8.81 32.83
C GLU A 25 32.39 9.84 32.65
N LYS A 26 32.05 10.99 32.08
CA LYS A 26 32.33 12.30 32.71
C LYS A 26 31.46 13.42 32.11
N ASP A 27 30.87 14.16 33.03
CA ASP A 27 30.04 15.35 32.84
C ASP A 27 30.74 16.53 32.17
N ALA A 28 29.85 17.44 31.76
CA ALA A 28 30.00 18.89 31.59
C ALA A 28 30.43 19.38 30.20
N VAL A 29 29.55 20.13 29.53
CA VAL A 29 29.50 21.60 29.63
C VAL A 29 28.36 22.11 28.73
N ASN A 30 27.48 22.93 29.31
CA ASN A 30 26.54 23.78 28.60
C ASN A 30 27.31 24.85 27.79
N SER A 31 26.96 25.03 26.53
CA SER A 31 27.17 26.30 25.84
C SER A 31 25.97 26.61 24.96
N ASP A 32 25.18 27.59 25.41
CA ASP A 32 24.29 28.40 24.58
C ASP A 32 25.05 28.99 23.39
N THR A 33 24.50 28.86 22.18
CA THR A 33 24.60 29.92 21.15
C THR A 33 23.44 29.79 20.13
N THR A 34 22.47 30.68 20.31
CA THR A 34 21.80 31.54 19.31
C THR A 34 21.44 31.03 17.90
N GLU A 35 20.13 31.15 17.64
CA GLU A 35 19.39 31.30 16.38
C GLU A 35 20.16 31.41 15.05
N GLN A 36 19.69 30.64 14.05
CA GLN A 36 19.52 31.17 12.69
C GLN A 36 18.27 30.56 12.00
N LYS A 37 17.25 31.43 11.87
CA LYS A 37 16.13 31.31 10.93
C LYS A 37 16.64 31.22 9.51
N ALA A 38 16.33 30.13 8.81
CA ALA A 38 16.33 30.09 7.35
C ALA A 38 14.89 30.09 6.85
N LYS A 39 14.48 31.22 6.27
CA LYS A 39 13.29 31.39 5.42
C LYS A 39 13.30 30.35 4.31
N SER A 40 12.28 29.50 4.20
CA SER A 40 11.94 28.87 2.93
C SER A 40 10.96 29.76 2.17
N THR A 41 11.42 30.19 1.02
CA THR A 41 10.76 31.07 0.06
C THR A 41 9.48 30.45 -0.49
N ASN A 42 8.45 31.28 -0.63
CA ASN A 42 7.15 31.01 -1.23
C ASN A 42 7.26 30.32 -2.61
N GLU A 43 6.65 29.14 -2.73
CA GLU A 43 6.17 28.65 -4.02
C GLU A 43 4.79 29.26 -4.30
N ILE A 44 4.68 29.86 -5.49
CA ILE A 44 3.50 30.58 -5.97
C ILE A 44 2.42 29.54 -6.29
N ALA A 45 1.50 29.35 -5.36
CA ALA A 45 0.20 28.77 -5.63
C ALA A 45 -0.67 29.84 -6.31
N THR A 46 -1.01 29.64 -7.59
CA THR A 46 -2.21 30.27 -8.15
C THR A 46 -3.41 29.53 -7.57
N ALA A 47 -3.83 29.96 -6.37
CA ALA A 47 -4.99 29.44 -5.67
C ALA A 47 -6.23 30.30 -6.00
N ASP A 48 -7.24 29.63 -6.55
CA ASP A 48 -8.64 30.03 -6.41
C ASP A 48 -8.98 29.97 -4.92
N SER A 49 -9.03 31.13 -4.26
CA SER A 49 -9.01 31.28 -2.80
C SER A 49 -10.34 30.98 -2.11
N SER A 50 -11.18 30.12 -2.68
CA SER A 50 -12.53 29.81 -2.15
C SER A 50 -12.74 28.35 -1.74
N LYS A 51 -11.76 27.46 -1.97
CA LYS A 51 -11.88 26.02 -1.65
C LYS A 51 -10.82 25.59 -0.64
N THR A 52 -11.24 25.32 0.60
CA THR A 52 -10.39 24.69 1.60
C THR A 52 -10.39 23.18 1.37
N PHE A 53 -9.33 22.67 0.76
CA PHE A 53 -9.12 21.22 0.63
C PHE A 53 -8.59 20.62 1.93
N GLN A 54 -9.01 19.40 2.23
CA GLN A 54 -8.51 18.59 3.35
C GLN A 54 -7.75 17.38 2.80
N ASP A 55 -6.68 16.95 3.46
CA ASP A 55 -5.97 15.73 3.08
C ASP A 55 -6.85 14.50 3.33
N VAL A 56 -6.79 13.53 2.41
CA VAL A 56 -7.41 12.21 2.55
C VAL A 56 -6.31 11.20 2.84
N TYR A 57 -6.57 10.32 3.80
CA TYR A 57 -5.61 9.34 4.28
C TYR A 57 -6.18 7.92 4.16
N PHE A 58 -5.29 6.94 3.97
CA PHE A 58 -5.66 5.54 4.11
C PHE A 58 -6.29 5.24 5.46
N ILE A 59 -7.40 4.52 5.40
CA ILE A 59 -8.07 3.93 6.55
C ILE A 59 -7.30 2.65 6.90
N LYS A 60 -6.80 2.60 8.13
CA LYS A 60 -5.98 1.48 8.59
C LYS A 60 -6.86 0.43 9.23
N SER A 61 -6.73 -0.81 8.77
CA SER A 61 -7.26 -1.94 9.51
C SER A 61 -6.52 -2.10 10.85
N LYS A 62 -7.22 -2.65 11.83
CA LYS A 62 -6.66 -2.93 13.17
C LYS A 62 -6.60 -4.42 13.38
N LYS A 63 -5.41 -4.97 13.61
CA LYS A 63 -5.26 -6.36 14.04
C LYS A 63 -5.93 -6.56 15.39
N ILE A 64 -6.79 -7.57 15.49
CA ILE A 64 -7.50 -7.95 16.72
C ILE A 64 -7.32 -9.44 17.01
N PRO A 65 -7.49 -9.89 18.26
CA PRO A 65 -7.55 -11.32 18.56
C PRO A 65 -8.79 -11.96 17.94
N VAL A 66 -8.71 -13.25 17.64
CA VAL A 66 -9.87 -14.07 17.25
C VAL A 66 -10.85 -14.12 18.41
N THR A 67 -12.12 -13.78 18.17
CA THR A 67 -13.20 -13.90 19.16
C THR A 67 -13.87 -15.26 19.05
N ASP A 68 -14.49 -15.74 20.14
CA ASP A 68 -15.27 -16.98 20.13
C ASP A 68 -16.41 -16.93 19.10
N GLN A 69 -16.99 -15.75 18.89
CA GLN A 69 -18.06 -15.54 17.92
C GLN A 69 -17.57 -15.72 16.48
N LEU A 70 -16.42 -15.13 16.12
CA LEU A 70 -15.80 -15.31 14.80
C LEU A 70 -15.35 -16.76 14.58
N ALA A 71 -14.73 -17.38 15.59
CA ALA A 71 -14.29 -18.77 15.53
C ALA A 71 -15.47 -19.73 15.30
N LYS A 72 -16.59 -19.50 15.99
CA LYS A 72 -17.82 -20.28 15.81
C LYS A 72 -18.49 -20.03 14.45
N PHE A 73 -18.43 -18.79 13.95
CA PHE A 73 -19.08 -18.42 12.69
C PHE A 73 -18.36 -18.97 11.45
N ILE A 74 -17.02 -18.93 11.43
CA ILE A 74 -16.23 -19.32 10.25
C ILE A 74 -16.02 -20.84 10.17
N GLU A 75 -16.11 -21.56 11.29
CA GLU A 75 -15.92 -23.02 11.39
C GLU A 75 -14.56 -23.54 10.86
N GLU A 76 -13.59 -22.65 10.66
CA GLU A 76 -12.20 -22.96 10.34
C GLU A 76 -11.27 -22.34 11.39
N LYS A 77 -10.06 -22.88 11.54
CA LYS A 77 -9.06 -22.29 12.43
C LYS A 77 -8.60 -20.95 11.84
N ILE A 78 -8.89 -19.84 12.52
CA ILE A 78 -8.47 -18.49 12.14
C ILE A 78 -7.08 -18.19 12.71
N GLU A 79 -6.18 -17.59 11.92
CA GLU A 79 -4.82 -17.22 12.35
C GLU A 79 -4.62 -15.70 12.43
N ASN A 80 -5.31 -14.94 11.58
CA ASN A 80 -5.24 -13.48 11.58
C ASN A 80 -6.64 -12.88 11.42
N VAL A 81 -6.91 -11.82 12.18
CA VAL A 81 -8.15 -11.05 12.08
C VAL A 81 -7.81 -9.58 12.08
N GLU A 82 -8.41 -8.88 11.14
CA GLU A 82 -8.35 -7.43 11.00
C GLU A 82 -9.75 -6.85 11.13
N ALA A 83 -9.89 -5.79 11.92
CA ALA A 83 -11.10 -5.01 12.03
C ALA A 83 -10.99 -3.74 11.18
N ILE A 84 -11.98 -3.50 10.32
CA ILE A 84 -12.06 -2.34 9.43
C ILE A 84 -13.53 -2.14 9.06
N ASP A 85 -14.01 -0.91 8.97
CA ASP A 85 -15.32 -0.63 8.38
C ASP A 85 -15.18 -0.65 6.86
N PHE A 86 -15.60 -1.75 6.23
CA PHE A 86 -15.62 -1.87 4.77
C PHE A 86 -17.04 -1.74 4.20
N THR A 87 -18.05 -1.62 5.06
CA THR A 87 -19.45 -1.42 4.66
C THR A 87 -19.91 0.03 4.73
N GLY A 88 -19.10 0.92 5.32
CA GLY A 88 -19.34 2.35 5.41
C GLY A 88 -20.34 2.76 6.50
N ASP A 89 -20.71 1.85 7.40
CA ASP A 89 -21.72 2.09 8.44
C ASP A 89 -21.13 2.64 9.75
N ASN A 90 -19.82 2.91 9.78
CA ASN A 90 -19.01 3.31 10.93
C ASN A 90 -18.91 2.25 12.04
N ILE A 91 -19.24 1.00 11.74
CA ILE A 91 -19.08 -0.15 12.63
C ILE A 91 -17.96 -1.05 12.05
N PRO A 92 -17.00 -1.49 12.87
CA PRO A 92 -15.96 -2.38 12.36
C PRO A 92 -16.53 -3.72 11.87
N ASP A 93 -16.23 -4.04 10.62
CA ASP A 93 -16.35 -5.36 10.02
C ASP A 93 -15.02 -6.14 10.20
N TYR A 94 -15.00 -7.39 9.73
CA TYR A 94 -13.89 -8.32 9.99
C TYR A 94 -13.35 -8.97 8.72
N ILE A 95 -12.04 -8.91 8.54
CA ILE A 95 -11.31 -9.68 7.53
C ILE A 95 -10.54 -10.77 8.27
N CYS A 96 -10.91 -12.02 8.04
CA CYS A 96 -10.40 -13.18 8.76
C CYS A 96 -9.65 -14.11 7.82
N GLN A 97 -8.39 -14.40 8.12
CA GLN A 97 -7.57 -15.35 7.38
C GLN A 97 -7.50 -16.67 8.15
N ALA A 98 -8.04 -17.71 7.54
CA ALA A 98 -7.95 -19.08 8.05
C ALA A 98 -6.54 -19.63 7.88
N LYS A 99 -6.20 -20.63 8.70
CA LYS A 99 -4.95 -21.37 8.60
C LYS A 99 -4.77 -21.93 7.20
N VAL A 100 -3.57 -21.76 6.65
CA VAL A 100 -3.19 -22.32 5.36
C VAL A 100 -2.91 -23.83 5.43
N ASP A 101 -3.17 -24.52 4.32
CA ASP A 101 -2.82 -25.93 4.16
C ASP A 101 -1.32 -26.13 3.86
N SER A 102 -0.92 -27.38 3.59
CA SER A 102 0.48 -27.71 3.25
C SER A 102 0.96 -27.11 1.93
N LEU A 103 0.06 -26.60 1.09
CA LEU A 103 0.37 -25.91 -0.16
C LEU A 103 0.44 -24.39 0.02
N GLY A 104 0.26 -23.88 1.25
CA GLY A 104 0.25 -22.45 1.52
C GLY A 104 -1.06 -21.77 1.10
N ILE A 105 -2.15 -22.53 0.93
CA ILE A 105 -3.44 -22.00 0.50
C ILE A 105 -4.40 -21.97 1.69
N GLY A 106 -4.96 -20.78 1.97
CA GLY A 106 -5.98 -20.57 3.00
C GLY A 106 -7.22 -19.88 2.44
N ASN A 107 -8.25 -19.73 3.28
CA ASN A 107 -9.42 -18.91 2.96
C ASN A 107 -9.31 -17.55 3.67
N GLU A 108 -9.63 -16.47 2.98
CA GLU A 108 -9.91 -15.17 3.56
C GLU A 108 -11.42 -14.91 3.52
N TYR A 109 -11.97 -14.53 4.66
CA TYR A 109 -13.38 -14.22 4.86
C TYR A 109 -13.54 -12.74 5.16
N TRP A 110 -14.47 -12.09 4.47
CA TRP A 110 -14.91 -10.75 4.77
C TRP A 110 -16.29 -10.85 5.39
N VAL A 111 -16.37 -10.53 6.67
CA VAL A 111 -17.53 -10.76 7.52
C VAL A 111 -17.99 -9.41 8.03
N SER A 112 -19.22 -9.02 7.74
CA SER A 112 -19.80 -7.77 8.24
C SER A 112 -19.98 -7.80 9.76
N SER A 113 -20.19 -6.62 10.35
CA SER A 113 -20.44 -6.45 11.78
C SER A 113 -21.64 -7.27 12.31
N ASP A 114 -22.61 -7.59 11.45
CA ASP A 114 -23.76 -8.46 11.74
C ASP A 114 -23.51 -9.97 11.45
N TYR A 115 -22.26 -10.36 11.24
CA TYR A 115 -21.82 -11.74 10.99
C TYR A 115 -22.43 -12.35 9.73
N LYS A 116 -22.44 -11.61 8.62
CA LYS A 116 -22.69 -12.15 7.28
C LYS A 116 -21.40 -12.25 6.51
N THR A 117 -21.18 -13.36 5.82
CA THR A 117 -20.07 -13.48 4.88
C THR A 117 -20.39 -12.69 3.62
N ILE A 118 -19.73 -11.55 3.46
CA ILE A 118 -19.80 -10.73 2.24
C ILE A 118 -18.94 -11.36 1.15
N ARG A 119 -17.73 -11.83 1.49
CA ARG A 119 -16.80 -12.44 0.54
C ARG A 119 -16.06 -13.61 1.19
N LYS A 120 -15.83 -14.66 0.41
CA LYS A 120 -14.88 -15.74 0.69
C LYS A 120 -13.96 -15.89 -0.51
N ALA A 121 -12.66 -15.72 -0.30
CA ALA A 121 -11.64 -15.86 -1.35
C ALA A 121 -10.50 -16.74 -0.86
N LYS A 122 -9.67 -17.23 -1.79
CA LYS A 122 -8.40 -17.87 -1.43
C LYS A 122 -7.37 -16.79 -1.13
N HIS A 123 -6.53 -17.03 -0.12
CA HIS A 123 -5.28 -16.31 0.08
C HIS A 123 -4.11 -17.29 0.02
N TYR A 124 -2.96 -16.78 -0.40
CA TYR A 124 -1.76 -17.56 -0.65
C TYR A 124 -0.62 -16.97 0.17
N THR A 125 0.29 -17.81 0.65
CA THR A 125 1.50 -17.36 1.35
C THR A 125 2.65 -17.01 0.41
N ASP A 126 2.51 -17.33 -0.88
CA ASP A 126 3.49 -17.02 -1.90
C ASP A 126 3.32 -15.59 -2.42
N GLY A 127 4.43 -14.94 -2.75
CA GLY A 127 4.48 -13.53 -3.11
C GLY A 127 4.13 -12.59 -1.96
N PHE A 128 3.63 -11.41 -2.29
CA PHE A 128 3.15 -10.42 -1.34
C PHE A 128 1.82 -9.81 -1.77
N TYR A 129 1.07 -9.39 -0.76
CA TYR A 129 -0.22 -8.75 -0.92
C TYR A 129 -0.37 -7.63 0.11
N TYR A 130 -0.47 -6.40 -0.37
CA TYR A 130 -0.74 -5.22 0.44
C TYR A 130 -2.08 -4.63 0.05
N ARG A 131 -2.87 -4.23 1.06
CA ARG A 131 -4.18 -3.62 0.90
C ARG A 131 -4.29 -2.40 1.80
N TRP A 132 -4.74 -1.29 1.22
CA TRP A 132 -5.10 -0.07 1.93
C TRP A 132 -6.53 0.32 1.56
N PHE A 133 -7.29 0.81 2.53
CA PHE A 133 -8.66 1.28 2.31
C PHE A 133 -8.67 2.80 2.18
N ILE A 134 -9.49 3.32 1.27
CA ILE A 134 -9.66 4.75 1.06
C ILE A 134 -10.99 5.03 0.41
N ASN A 135 -11.70 6.05 0.91
CA ASN A 135 -12.90 6.54 0.26
C ASN A 135 -12.50 7.60 -0.79
N LEU A 136 -12.64 7.24 -2.07
CA LEU A 136 -12.27 8.06 -3.22
C LEU A 136 -13.48 8.64 -3.95
N ASP A 137 -14.68 8.28 -3.55
CA ASP A 137 -15.88 8.78 -4.17
C ASP A 137 -16.90 9.33 -3.14
N SER A 138 -18.20 9.23 -3.39
CA SER A 138 -19.24 9.83 -2.55
C SER A 138 -20.07 8.79 -1.81
N ASP A 139 -19.88 7.50 -2.09
CA ASP A 139 -20.50 6.45 -1.30
C ASP A 139 -19.70 6.20 -0.01
N PRO A 140 -20.29 5.55 1.01
CA PRO A 140 -19.60 5.34 2.27
C PRO A 140 -18.64 4.13 2.24
N GLU A 141 -18.69 3.30 1.21
CA GLU A 141 -17.91 2.07 1.07
C GLU A 141 -16.50 2.44 0.59
N PRO A 142 -15.43 2.11 1.32
CA PRO A 142 -14.10 2.48 0.87
C PRO A 142 -13.65 1.63 -0.32
N GLU A 143 -13.11 2.26 -1.35
CA GLU A 143 -12.27 1.56 -2.32
C GLU A 143 -10.99 1.01 -1.67
N MET A 144 -10.37 0.08 -2.36
CA MET A 144 -9.09 -0.50 -1.97
C MET A 144 -8.01 -0.10 -2.94
N PHE A 145 -6.88 0.38 -2.42
CA PHE A 145 -5.62 0.36 -3.13
C PHE A 145 -4.88 -0.93 -2.79
N GLU A 146 -4.53 -1.70 -3.81
CA GLU A 146 -3.91 -3.02 -3.66
C GLU A 146 -2.61 -3.09 -4.44
N ALA A 147 -1.62 -3.76 -3.84
CA ALA A 147 -0.39 -4.15 -4.51
C ALA A 147 -0.22 -5.66 -4.37
N VAL A 148 -0.19 -6.36 -5.51
CA VAL A 148 -0.08 -7.82 -5.58
C VAL A 148 1.08 -8.17 -6.48
N GLY A 149 2.02 -8.96 -5.97
CA GLY A 149 3.22 -9.27 -6.72
C GLY A 149 4.08 -10.33 -6.06
N ASP A 150 5.24 -10.54 -6.65
CA ASP A 150 6.28 -11.46 -6.22
C ASP A 150 7.66 -10.87 -6.57
N GLU A 151 8.69 -11.71 -6.63
CA GLU A 151 10.06 -11.31 -6.95
C GLU A 151 10.19 -10.70 -8.36
N GLU A 152 9.29 -11.02 -9.29
CA GLU A 152 9.35 -10.60 -10.69
C GLU A 152 8.55 -9.32 -10.95
N GLY A 153 7.84 -8.81 -9.94
CA GLY A 153 7.18 -7.51 -9.99
C GLY A 153 5.81 -7.50 -9.33
N ALA A 154 5.12 -6.37 -9.46
CA ALA A 154 3.80 -6.17 -8.87
C ALA A 154 2.83 -5.43 -9.78
N ASN A 155 1.56 -5.76 -9.61
CA ASN A 155 0.44 -5.00 -10.09
C ASN A 155 -0.12 -4.11 -8.99
N TYR A 156 -0.49 -2.90 -9.37
CA TYR A 156 -1.06 -1.91 -8.48
C TYR A 156 -2.43 -1.49 -9.01
N THR A 157 -3.45 -1.64 -8.18
CA THR A 157 -4.83 -1.44 -8.58
C THR A 157 -5.63 -0.65 -7.55
N ILE A 158 -6.56 0.16 -8.03
CA ILE A 158 -7.72 0.61 -7.26
C ILE A 158 -8.87 -0.33 -7.60
N THR A 159 -9.48 -0.91 -6.57
CA THR A 159 -10.57 -1.87 -6.69
C THR A 159 -11.72 -1.49 -5.78
N ASP A 160 -12.89 -2.02 -6.10
CA ASP A 160 -14.13 -1.78 -5.39
C ASP A 160 -14.82 -3.12 -5.07
N LEU A 161 -15.41 -3.22 -3.88
CA LEU A 161 -16.08 -4.41 -3.38
C LEU A 161 -17.60 -4.23 -3.49
N ASN A 162 -18.22 -5.02 -4.35
CA ASN A 162 -19.68 -5.07 -4.37
C ASN A 162 -20.22 -5.87 -3.18
N LEU A 163 -20.75 -5.20 -2.16
CA LEU A 163 -21.24 -5.83 -0.92
C LEU A 163 -22.39 -6.83 -1.12
N LEU A 164 -23.17 -6.67 -2.19
CA LEU A 164 -24.29 -7.59 -2.50
C LEU A 164 -23.81 -8.93 -3.07
N THR A 165 -22.69 -8.93 -3.79
CA THR A 165 -22.20 -10.12 -4.51
C THR A 165 -20.87 -10.65 -4.00
N GLY A 166 -20.16 -9.89 -3.15
CA GLY A 166 -18.81 -10.21 -2.67
C GLY A 166 -17.72 -10.12 -3.74
N LYS A 167 -18.05 -9.60 -4.93
CA LYS A 167 -17.13 -9.52 -6.06
C LYS A 167 -16.32 -8.23 -5.99
N ILE A 168 -15.01 -8.38 -6.11
CA ILE A 168 -14.08 -7.26 -6.28
C ILE A 168 -13.97 -6.96 -7.78
N SER A 169 -14.10 -5.69 -8.15
CA SER A 169 -13.92 -5.20 -9.50
C SER A 169 -12.73 -4.24 -9.55
N THR A 170 -11.82 -4.44 -10.50
CA THR A 170 -10.72 -3.49 -10.72
C THR A 170 -11.23 -2.26 -11.45
N LEU A 171 -11.12 -1.10 -10.79
CA LEU A 171 -11.51 0.20 -11.36
C LEU A 171 -10.37 0.80 -12.19
N LEU A 172 -9.12 0.67 -11.70
CA LEU A 172 -7.97 1.33 -12.31
C LEU A 172 -6.67 0.60 -11.96
N TYR A 173 -5.87 0.24 -12.96
CA TYR A 173 -4.46 -0.11 -12.78
C TYR A 173 -3.61 1.16 -12.81
N ILE A 174 -2.59 1.25 -11.94
CA ILE A 174 -1.80 2.47 -11.76
C ILE A 174 -0.28 2.20 -11.73
N ASN A 175 0.51 3.24 -11.97
CA ASN A 175 1.92 3.29 -11.63
C ASN A 175 2.10 4.06 -10.31
N PRO A 176 2.57 3.42 -9.23
CA PRO A 176 2.74 4.10 -7.94
C PRO A 176 4.05 4.89 -7.92
N VAL A 177 4.00 6.14 -7.45
CA VAL A 177 5.19 6.99 -7.35
C VAL A 177 5.23 7.71 -6.02
N ILE A 178 6.33 7.57 -5.28
CA ILE A 178 6.58 8.33 -4.05
C ILE A 178 7.27 9.65 -4.42
N ILE A 179 6.76 10.76 -3.88
CA ILE A 179 7.45 12.05 -3.93
C ILE A 179 8.15 12.29 -2.59
N GLU A 180 9.48 12.30 -2.62
CA GLU A 180 10.31 12.57 -1.45
C GLU A 180 11.47 13.49 -1.85
N ASN A 181 11.72 14.55 -1.07
CA ASN A 181 12.79 15.53 -1.33
C ASN A 181 12.81 16.06 -2.78
N GLN A 182 11.61 16.37 -3.31
CA GLN A 182 11.39 16.82 -4.70
C GLN A 182 11.80 15.82 -5.80
N LYS A 183 12.18 14.60 -5.42
CA LYS A 183 12.46 13.50 -6.34
C LYS A 183 11.27 12.54 -6.39
N LYS A 184 11.19 11.79 -7.49
CA LYS A 184 10.13 10.82 -7.77
C LYS A 184 10.74 9.43 -7.81
N TYR A 185 10.20 8.55 -7.00
CA TYR A 185 10.66 7.18 -6.80
C TYR A 185 9.54 6.21 -7.13
N TRP A 186 9.90 5.00 -7.55
CA TRP A 186 8.91 3.94 -7.71
C TRP A 186 8.32 3.62 -6.34
N GLY A 187 6.99 3.58 -6.26
CA GLY A 187 6.30 3.30 -5.00
C GLY A 187 6.24 1.81 -4.71
N TYR A 188 7.32 1.23 -4.18
CA TYR A 188 7.25 -0.13 -3.66
C TYR A 188 6.21 -0.23 -2.53
N PRO A 189 5.50 -1.37 -2.39
CA PRO A 189 4.38 -1.46 -1.46
C PRO A 189 4.80 -1.25 -0.01
N TRP A 190 6.01 -1.71 0.36
CA TRP A 190 6.58 -1.53 1.70
C TRP A 190 7.08 -0.10 1.99
N ASP A 191 7.26 0.73 0.95
CA ASP A 191 7.70 2.13 1.07
C ASP A 191 6.51 3.11 1.17
N ILE A 192 5.33 2.70 0.69
CA ILE A 192 4.13 3.52 0.66
C ILE A 192 3.55 3.70 2.07
N LYS A 193 3.38 4.96 2.48
CA LYS A 193 2.71 5.33 3.74
C LYS A 193 1.28 5.81 3.53
N ASN A 194 1.06 6.63 2.50
CA ASN A 194 -0.26 7.17 2.19
C ASN A 194 -0.35 7.62 0.74
N ILE A 195 -1.54 7.67 0.18
CA ILE A 195 -1.78 8.31 -1.11
C ILE A 195 -1.84 9.83 -0.97
N LYS A 196 -1.42 10.57 -2.01
CA LYS A 196 -1.63 12.01 -2.09
C LYS A 196 -3.02 12.27 -2.64
N ALA A 197 -3.99 12.35 -1.76
CA ALA A 197 -5.38 12.62 -2.06
C ALA A 197 -5.89 13.82 -1.24
N ARG A 198 -6.86 14.55 -1.78
CA ARG A 198 -7.49 15.69 -1.09
C ARG A 198 -8.99 15.70 -1.35
N THR A 199 -9.76 16.23 -0.41
CA THR A 199 -11.20 16.37 -0.54
C THR A 199 -11.66 17.80 -0.34
N ASN A 200 -12.72 18.19 -1.04
CA ASN A 200 -13.48 19.40 -0.80
C ASN A 200 -14.97 19.05 -0.76
N GLY A 201 -15.51 18.87 0.45
CA GLY A 201 -16.86 18.37 0.64
C GLY A 201 -16.96 16.90 0.23
N THR A 202 -17.72 16.61 -0.81
CA THR A 202 -17.97 15.25 -1.32
C THR A 202 -17.09 14.89 -2.53
N VAL A 203 -16.17 15.78 -2.92
CA VAL A 203 -15.31 15.59 -4.10
C VAL A 203 -13.90 15.29 -3.63
N THR A 204 -13.50 14.03 -3.79
CA THR A 204 -12.13 13.56 -3.54
C THR A 204 -11.33 13.54 -4.85
N GLU A 205 -10.16 14.16 -4.83
CA GLU A 205 -9.22 14.24 -5.93
C GLU A 205 -7.91 13.54 -5.56
N LEU A 206 -7.35 12.84 -6.54
CA LEU A 206 -6.07 12.17 -6.49
C LEU A 206 -5.01 13.02 -7.19
N PHE A 207 -3.85 13.19 -6.56
CA PHE A 207 -2.69 13.77 -7.23
C PHE A 207 -2.11 12.73 -8.19
N CYS A 208 -2.12 13.05 -9.47
CA CYS A 208 -1.79 12.10 -10.52
C CYS A 208 -1.05 12.75 -11.70
N SER A 209 -0.54 11.92 -12.59
CA SER A 209 -0.13 12.34 -13.93
C SER A 209 -0.56 11.31 -14.96
N LEU A 210 -1.06 11.80 -16.09
CA LEU A 210 -1.43 11.01 -17.26
C LEU A 210 -0.38 11.12 -18.38
N ASN A 211 0.76 11.77 -18.12
CA ASN A 211 1.81 12.03 -19.09
C ASN A 211 3.17 11.66 -18.51
N HIS A 212 3.57 10.42 -18.75
CA HIS A 212 4.81 9.84 -18.27
C HIS A 212 5.40 8.89 -19.32
N GLN A 213 6.66 8.52 -19.11
CA GLN A 213 7.38 7.53 -19.93
C GLN A 213 7.90 6.36 -19.08
N ILE A 214 7.23 6.09 -17.96
CA ILE A 214 7.52 4.92 -17.12
C ILE A 214 7.43 3.66 -17.98
N ILE A 215 8.52 2.88 -17.97
CA ILE A 215 8.60 1.55 -18.52
C ILE A 215 8.58 0.59 -17.33
N ARG A 216 7.64 -0.34 -17.30
CA ARG A 216 7.59 -1.37 -16.25
C ARG A 216 8.55 -2.49 -16.64
N ASP A 217 9.51 -2.80 -15.78
CA ASP A 217 10.40 -3.94 -15.99
C ASP A 217 9.57 -5.24 -16.10
N GLY A 218 9.78 -5.99 -17.19
CA GLY A 218 9.35 -7.38 -17.32
C GLY A 218 7.90 -7.68 -17.71
N ASN A 219 7.04 -6.70 -18.03
CA ASN A 219 5.59 -6.97 -18.15
C ASN A 219 4.81 -6.22 -19.26
N GLU A 220 5.42 -6.00 -20.43
CA GLU A 220 4.70 -5.40 -21.59
C GLU A 220 3.47 -6.22 -22.04
N GLU A 221 3.44 -7.53 -21.78
CA GLU A 221 2.29 -8.40 -22.11
C GLU A 221 1.08 -8.26 -21.17
N ASN A 222 1.23 -7.54 -20.05
CA ASN A 222 0.24 -7.42 -18.98
C ASN A 222 -0.40 -6.02 -18.89
N ASP A 223 -0.30 -5.24 -19.95
CA ASP A 223 -1.02 -3.96 -20.03
C ASP A 223 -2.54 -4.19 -19.92
N PRO A 224 -3.23 -3.47 -19.03
CA PRO A 224 -4.66 -3.64 -18.84
C PRO A 224 -5.43 -3.30 -20.12
N LYS A 225 -6.13 -4.31 -20.67
CA LYS A 225 -6.90 -4.18 -21.92
C LYS A 225 -7.94 -3.05 -21.89
N SER A 226 -8.41 -2.67 -20.70
CA SER A 226 -9.39 -1.59 -20.50
C SER A 226 -8.78 -0.18 -20.53
N GLN A 227 -7.46 -0.04 -20.39
CA GLN A 227 -6.78 1.26 -20.33
C GLN A 227 -5.78 1.43 -21.47
N LYS A 228 -5.80 2.62 -22.11
CA LYS A 228 -4.81 2.99 -23.14
C LYS A 228 -3.46 3.35 -22.54
N GLN A 229 -3.45 3.71 -21.26
CA GLN A 229 -2.26 3.95 -20.44
C GLN A 229 -2.61 3.80 -18.95
N MET A 230 -1.66 3.32 -18.16
CA MET A 230 -1.78 3.29 -16.69
C MET A 230 -1.36 4.65 -16.13
N PRO A 231 -2.25 5.41 -15.47
CA PRO A 231 -1.87 6.69 -14.88
C PRO A 231 -0.85 6.50 -13.75
N VAL A 232 -0.09 7.55 -13.49
CA VAL A 232 0.71 7.67 -12.27
C VAL A 232 -0.16 8.22 -11.17
N LEU A 233 -0.21 7.53 -10.03
CA LEU A 233 -0.72 8.12 -8.77
C LEU A 233 0.45 8.38 -7.84
N PHE A 234 0.38 9.50 -7.12
CA PHE A 234 1.44 9.90 -6.21
C PHE A 234 1.13 9.54 -4.76
N PHE A 235 2.17 9.16 -4.04
CA PHE A 235 2.12 8.69 -2.67
C PHE A 235 3.15 9.44 -1.80
N THR A 236 2.88 9.44 -0.51
CA THR A 236 3.85 9.73 0.55
C THR A 236 4.45 8.41 1.02
N GLY A 237 5.70 8.45 1.46
CA GLY A 237 6.45 7.26 1.82
C GLY A 237 7.90 7.61 2.05
N HIS A 238 8.72 6.58 2.22
CA HIS A 238 10.18 6.71 2.25
C HIS A 238 10.77 5.70 1.28
N HIS A 239 11.51 6.17 0.28
CA HIS A 239 12.08 5.28 -0.74
C HIS A 239 13.24 4.44 -0.18
N THR A 240 13.35 3.18 -0.61
CA THR A 240 14.55 2.36 -0.36
C THR A 240 15.52 2.33 -1.55
N GLN A 241 15.19 3.01 -2.64
CA GLN A 241 15.96 3.01 -3.89
C GLN A 241 17.17 3.97 -3.82
N GLU A 242 18.24 3.68 -4.56
CA GLU A 242 19.41 4.58 -4.59
C GLU A 242 19.16 5.85 -5.42
N SER A 243 18.24 5.79 -6.38
CA SER A 243 17.98 6.91 -7.29
C SER A 243 16.52 6.97 -7.73
N GLY A 244 16.03 8.19 -7.97
CA GLY A 244 14.67 8.47 -8.42
C GLY A 244 14.71 9.20 -9.75
N HIS A 245 14.21 8.58 -10.82
CA HIS A 245 14.38 9.09 -12.19
C HIS A 245 13.13 8.94 -13.05
N GLU A 246 11.95 8.91 -12.44
CA GLU A 246 10.71 8.77 -13.20
C GLU A 246 10.39 10.05 -13.99
N THR A 247 10.39 9.93 -15.32
CA THR A 247 10.06 11.05 -16.22
C THR A 247 8.54 11.22 -16.27
N ILE A 248 8.04 12.06 -15.36
CA ILE A 248 6.60 12.32 -15.16
C ILE A 248 6.37 13.83 -15.25
N LYS A 249 5.39 14.24 -16.06
CA LYS A 249 5.07 15.65 -16.35
C LYS A 249 3.58 15.90 -16.17
N LYS A 250 3.18 17.18 -16.08
CA LYS A 250 1.75 17.59 -16.05
C LYS A 250 0.98 16.93 -14.91
N GLU A 251 1.56 17.01 -13.71
CA GLU A 251 0.90 16.62 -12.48
C GLU A 251 -0.34 17.49 -12.25
N GLN A 252 -1.40 16.85 -11.79
CA GLN A 252 -2.71 17.47 -11.67
C GLN A 252 -3.54 16.75 -10.60
N TRP A 253 -4.60 17.40 -10.17
CA TRP A 253 -5.60 16.82 -9.28
C TRP A 253 -6.80 16.44 -10.12
N LEU A 254 -7.20 15.17 -10.06
CA LEU A 254 -8.37 14.64 -10.77
C LEU A 254 -9.12 13.67 -9.86
N THR A 255 -10.44 13.62 -9.98
CA THR A 255 -11.25 12.56 -9.36
C THR A 255 -10.94 11.20 -9.98
N LEU A 256 -11.22 10.11 -9.26
CA LEU A 256 -11.06 8.75 -9.78
C LEU A 256 -11.84 8.56 -11.10
N LYS A 257 -13.06 9.08 -11.17
CA LYS A 257 -13.94 9.02 -12.35
C LYS A 257 -13.33 9.75 -13.56
N GLU A 258 -12.70 10.90 -13.36
CA GLU A 258 -12.01 11.63 -14.43
C GLU A 258 -10.78 10.89 -14.92
N ILE A 259 -9.99 10.31 -14.01
CA ILE A 259 -8.80 9.52 -14.38
C ILE A 259 -9.23 8.32 -15.24
N ILE A 260 -10.19 7.53 -14.77
CA ILE A 260 -10.73 6.38 -15.50
C ILE A 260 -11.22 6.81 -16.89
N LYS A 261 -12.03 7.88 -16.97
CA LYS A 261 -12.54 8.39 -18.26
C LYS A 261 -11.42 8.76 -19.22
N GLN A 262 -10.36 9.39 -18.72
CA GLN A 262 -9.25 9.86 -19.55
C GLN A 262 -8.28 8.75 -19.96
N THR A 263 -8.19 7.66 -19.20
CA THR A 263 -7.27 6.53 -19.44
C THR A 263 -7.94 5.32 -20.10
N LYS A 264 -9.28 5.29 -20.17
CA LYS A 264 -10.03 4.24 -20.87
C LYS A 264 -9.66 4.15 -22.36
N ARG A 265 -9.64 2.92 -22.90
CA ARG A 265 -9.57 2.65 -24.34
C ARG A 265 -10.90 2.93 -25.03
#